data_AF-A0A3B9QTK8-F1
#
_entry.id   AF-A0A3B9QTK8-F1
#
_cell.length_a   1.000
_cell.length_b   1.000
_cell.length_c   1.000
_cell.angle_alpha   90.00
_cell.angle_beta   90.00
_cell.angle_gamma   90.00
#
_symmetry.space_group_name_H-M   'P 1'
#
loop_
_entity.id
_entity.type
_entity.pdbx_description
1 polymer ?
#
loop_
_entity_poly.entity_id
_entity_poly.type
_entity_poly.pdbx_seq_one_letter_code
_entity_poly.pdbx_strand_id
1 'polypeptide(L)'
;MTAAASLTAVLGLGVLTSCGTAAGQGDDDYSGPPVNGGTLRVAFDADITCADGQQAGNNTALNVSRQIADSLTDQVPETGEIVPWLAESWDVSDDSITFTFHLRDGVTFTDGTPFTAQSVKDNFEGAVAKLGGEQRRLSFSFPDGRCVWAFSGRLEDPVDDHRVRVRLPVGKHRAFPFPQ
;
A
#
# COMPACT_ATOMS: atom_id res chain seq x y z
N MET A 1 -86.14 0.12 34.21
CA MET A 1 -85.85 1.57 34.16
C MET A 1 -84.50 1.75 33.47
N THR A 2 -84.50 2.47 32.33
CA THR A 2 -83.38 3.12 31.58
C THR A 2 -82.18 2.24 31.16
N ALA A 3 -81.99 1.82 29.89
CA ALA A 3 -81.56 2.56 28.67
C ALA A 3 -80.22 3.32 28.87
N ALA A 4 -79.18 3.32 28.02
CA ALA A 4 -79.02 3.07 26.58
C ALA A 4 -77.53 2.82 26.20
N ALA A 5 -77.30 2.48 24.92
CA ALA A 5 -76.04 2.30 24.18
C ALA A 5 -75.01 3.47 24.36
N SER A 6 -73.71 3.31 24.07
CA SER A 6 -73.17 3.44 22.70
C SER A 6 -71.63 3.30 22.63
N LEU A 7 -71.19 2.85 21.44
CA LEU A 7 -70.01 3.28 20.67
C LEU A 7 -68.60 2.74 21.01
N THR A 8 -68.20 1.81 20.16
CA THR A 8 -66.85 1.43 19.75
C THR A 8 -65.96 2.65 19.47
N ALA A 9 -64.78 2.71 20.08
CA ALA A 9 -63.66 3.52 19.60
C ALA A 9 -62.41 2.62 19.55
N VAL A 10 -62.13 2.13 18.35
CA VAL A 10 -60.84 1.53 17.98
C VAL A 10 -59.82 2.66 17.95
N LEU A 11 -58.83 2.63 18.84
CA LEU A 11 -57.62 3.45 18.74
C LEU A 11 -56.42 2.50 18.73
N GLY A 12 -55.81 2.45 17.55
CA GLY A 12 -54.87 1.43 17.13
C GLY A 12 -53.62 1.36 17.99
N LEU A 13 -53.24 0.12 18.28
CA LEU A 13 -51.90 -0.22 18.75
C LEU A 13 -50.94 0.06 17.59
N GLY A 14 -50.41 1.29 17.54
CA GLY A 14 -49.34 1.67 16.64
C GLY A 14 -48.10 0.85 16.98
N VAL A 15 -47.90 -0.26 16.28
CA VAL A 15 -46.61 -0.94 16.24
C VAL A 15 -45.65 0.07 15.61
N LEU A 16 -44.80 0.66 16.44
CA LEU A 16 -43.59 1.35 15.99
C LEU A 16 -42.71 0.30 15.34
N THR A 17 -42.99 -0.01 14.07
CA THR A 17 -42.07 -0.72 13.20
C THR A 17 -40.87 0.20 13.09
N SER A 18 -39.83 -0.06 13.90
CA SER A 18 -38.57 0.63 13.75
C SER A 18 -38.10 0.34 12.33
N CYS A 19 -38.20 1.33 11.46
CA CYS A 19 -37.38 1.39 10.26
C CYS A 19 -35.94 1.72 10.71
N GLY A 20 -35.39 0.83 11.55
CA GLY A 20 -33.95 0.66 11.62
C GLY A 20 -33.63 -0.05 10.33
N THR A 21 -33.15 0.71 9.35
CA THR A 21 -32.25 0.17 8.34
C THR A 21 -31.14 -0.53 9.12
N ALA A 22 -31.30 -1.83 9.31
CA ALA A 22 -30.20 -2.69 9.66
C ALA A 22 -29.17 -2.43 8.57
N ALA A 23 -28.11 -1.69 8.93
CA ALA A 23 -26.87 -1.79 8.20
C ALA A 23 -26.56 -3.29 8.24
N GLY A 24 -26.85 -3.99 7.14
CA GLY A 24 -26.39 -5.34 6.95
C GLY A 24 -24.88 -5.27 7.06
N GLN A 25 -24.36 -5.63 8.22
CA GLN A 25 -23.01 -6.16 8.32
C GLN A 25 -23.04 -7.42 7.46
N GLY A 26 -22.55 -7.29 6.23
CA GLY A 26 -22.39 -8.40 5.32
C GLY A 26 -21.34 -9.33 5.90
N ASP A 27 -21.76 -10.25 6.76
CA ASP A 27 -21.08 -11.52 6.95
C ASP A 27 -21.38 -12.37 5.71
N ASP A 28 -20.80 -11.97 4.58
CA ASP A 28 -20.86 -12.72 3.35
C ASP A 28 -19.70 -13.72 3.37
N ASP A 29 -19.88 -14.80 4.15
CA ASP A 29 -18.99 -15.97 4.11
C ASP A 29 -19.24 -16.70 2.77
N TYR A 30 -18.70 -16.12 1.70
CA TYR A 30 -18.78 -16.64 0.35
C TYR A 30 -17.97 -17.94 0.29
N SER A 31 -18.66 -19.07 0.35
CA SER A 31 -18.10 -20.42 0.28
C SER A 31 -18.15 -21.02 -1.14
N GLY A 32 -18.50 -20.21 -2.14
CA GLY A 32 -18.50 -20.62 -3.55
C GLY A 32 -17.09 -20.70 -4.14
N PRO A 33 -16.89 -21.46 -5.24
CA PRO A 33 -15.62 -21.42 -5.96
C PRO A 33 -15.36 -20.01 -6.53
N PRO A 34 -14.09 -19.57 -6.64
CA PRO A 34 -13.75 -18.29 -7.25
C PRO A 34 -14.38 -18.13 -8.64
N VAL A 35 -15.05 -16.99 -8.87
CA VAL A 35 -15.67 -16.67 -10.16
C VAL A 35 -14.72 -15.77 -10.95
N ASN A 36 -14.43 -16.16 -12.19
CA ASN A 36 -13.65 -15.33 -13.12
C ASN A 36 -14.54 -14.29 -13.80
N GLY A 37 -14.05 -13.04 -13.86
CA GLY A 37 -14.72 -11.92 -14.51
C GLY A 37 -15.80 -11.25 -13.65
N GLY A 38 -16.34 -10.14 -14.17
CA GLY A 38 -17.33 -9.31 -13.47
C GLY A 38 -16.81 -7.94 -13.07
N THR A 39 -17.54 -7.27 -12.18
CA THR A 39 -17.16 -5.95 -11.66
C THR A 39 -17.11 -6.00 -10.14
N LEU A 40 -15.91 -5.88 -9.59
CA LEU A 40 -15.72 -5.62 -8.17
C LEU A 40 -15.99 -4.13 -7.90
N ARG A 41 -16.90 -3.84 -6.97
CA ARG A 41 -17.19 -2.47 -6.51
C ARG A 41 -16.66 -2.32 -5.10
N VAL A 42 -15.67 -1.45 -4.93
CA VAL A 42 -15.05 -1.13 -3.64
C VAL A 42 -15.37 0.32 -3.30
N ALA A 43 -15.79 0.56 -2.06
CA ALA A 43 -15.96 1.91 -1.53
C ALA A 43 -14.70 2.32 -0.75
N PHE A 44 -14.30 3.58 -0.93
CA PHE A 44 -13.22 4.18 -0.16
C PHE A 44 -13.77 5.30 0.73
N ASP A 45 -13.04 5.60 1.81
CA ASP A 45 -13.38 6.63 2.80
C ASP A 45 -13.05 8.06 2.34
N ALA A 46 -12.23 8.20 1.30
CA ALA A 46 -11.82 9.47 0.71
C ALA A 46 -11.49 9.34 -0.79
N ASP A 47 -11.44 10.47 -1.48
CA ASP A 47 -10.95 10.53 -2.87
C ASP A 47 -9.41 10.49 -2.93
N ILE A 48 -8.88 10.00 -4.06
CA ILE A 48 -7.45 10.08 -4.35
C ILE A 48 -7.11 11.44 -4.98
N THR A 49 -6.06 12.08 -4.48
CA THR A 49 -5.57 13.36 -5.04
C THR A 49 -4.44 13.16 -6.06
N CYS A 50 -3.68 12.08 -5.94
CA CYS A 50 -2.59 11.71 -6.83
C CYS A 50 -2.41 10.19 -6.85
N ALA A 51 -2.23 9.61 -8.03
CA ALA A 51 -1.99 8.18 -8.22
C ALA A 51 -0.49 7.82 -8.22
N ASP A 52 0.41 8.82 -8.21
CA ASP A 52 1.84 8.58 -8.07
C ASP A 52 2.16 8.18 -6.62
N GLY A 53 2.60 6.93 -6.44
CA GLY A 53 2.96 6.37 -5.13
C GLY A 53 4.06 7.15 -4.42
N GLN A 54 4.90 7.89 -5.13
CA GLN A 54 5.93 8.75 -4.52
C GLN A 54 5.33 10.01 -3.88
N GLN A 55 4.16 10.46 -4.36
CA GLN A 55 3.48 11.68 -3.91
C GLN A 55 2.23 11.40 -3.08
N ALA A 56 1.79 10.14 -2.97
CA ALA A 56 0.60 9.77 -2.23
C ALA A 56 0.64 10.26 -0.78
N GLY A 57 -0.37 11.04 -0.38
CA GLY A 57 -0.49 11.64 0.94
C GLY A 57 -1.36 10.87 1.93
N ASN A 58 -2.12 9.88 1.46
CA ASN A 58 -3.05 9.08 2.27
C ASN A 58 -3.03 7.60 1.86
N ASN A 59 -3.58 6.74 2.72
CA ASN A 59 -3.60 5.29 2.50
C ASN A 59 -4.49 4.88 1.33
N THR A 60 -5.57 5.62 1.08
CA THR A 60 -6.50 5.37 -0.01
C THR A 60 -5.82 5.47 -1.36
N ALA A 61 -5.01 6.52 -1.58
CA ALA A 61 -4.18 6.67 -2.76
C ALA A 61 -3.19 5.51 -2.89
N LEU A 62 -2.51 5.11 -1.81
CA LEU A 62 -1.58 3.98 -1.84
C LEU A 62 -2.26 2.65 -2.22
N ASN A 63 -3.45 2.39 -1.69
CA ASN A 63 -4.23 1.18 -1.99
C ASN A 63 -4.65 1.11 -3.46
N VAL A 64 -5.07 2.26 -4.03
CA VAL A 64 -5.42 2.35 -5.46
C VAL A 64 -4.17 2.26 -6.34
N SER A 65 -3.08 2.95 -5.99
CA SER A 65 -1.82 2.91 -6.75
C SER A 65 -1.23 1.50 -6.80
N ARG A 66 -1.35 0.70 -5.73
CA ARG A 66 -0.92 -0.71 -5.72
C ARG A 66 -1.66 -1.61 -6.71
N GLN A 67 -2.79 -1.16 -7.28
CA GLN A 67 -3.50 -1.91 -8.32
C GLN A 67 -2.94 -1.69 -9.73
N ILE A 68 -2.08 -0.67 -9.90
CA ILE A 68 -1.58 -0.23 -11.22
C ILE A 68 -0.05 -0.14 -11.28
N ALA A 69 0.63 -0.22 -10.15
CA ALA A 69 2.08 -0.17 -10.05
C ALA A 69 2.58 -1.24 -9.08
N ASP A 70 3.63 -1.94 -9.51
CA ASP A 70 4.26 -3.04 -8.78
C ASP A 70 5.51 -2.58 -8.01
N SER A 71 5.82 -3.26 -6.92
CA SER A 71 7.01 -3.04 -6.09
C SER A 71 8.11 -4.07 -6.38
N LEU A 72 9.35 -3.79 -5.96
CA LEU A 72 10.44 -4.78 -6.06
C LEU A 72 10.18 -5.99 -5.16
N THR A 73 9.67 -5.74 -3.96
CA THR A 73 9.33 -6.76 -2.96
C THR A 73 7.91 -6.51 -2.47
N ASP A 74 7.30 -7.54 -1.89
CA ASP A 74 6.03 -7.39 -1.18
C ASP A 74 6.16 -7.84 0.27
N GLN A 75 5.11 -7.64 1.06
CA GLN A 75 5.09 -8.00 2.47
C GLN A 75 3.90 -8.92 2.77
N VAL A 76 4.16 -10.04 3.44
CA VAL A 76 3.12 -10.92 3.96
C VAL A 76 2.36 -10.18 5.08
N PRO A 77 1.05 -9.93 4.95
CA PRO A 77 0.31 -9.12 5.92
C PRO A 77 0.33 -9.70 7.35
N GLU A 78 0.32 -11.02 7.49
CA GLU A 78 0.20 -11.71 8.77
C GLU A 78 1.53 -11.74 9.54
N THR A 79 2.64 -11.94 8.83
CA THR A 79 3.98 -12.13 9.44
C THR A 79 4.87 -10.90 9.30
N GLY A 80 4.56 -9.99 8.38
CA GLY A 80 5.42 -8.88 8.00
C GLY A 80 6.67 -9.30 7.21
N GLU A 81 6.78 -10.58 6.83
CA GLU A 81 7.91 -11.10 6.07
C GLU A 81 7.99 -10.44 4.69
N ILE A 82 9.20 -10.05 4.29
CA ILE A 82 9.46 -9.47 2.97
C ILE A 82 9.66 -10.59 1.97
N VAL A 83 8.84 -10.60 0.91
CA VAL A 83 8.80 -11.65 -0.10
C VAL A 83 9.10 -11.10 -1.50
N PRO A 84 9.56 -11.95 -2.44
CA PRO A 84 9.77 -11.57 -3.83
C PRO A 84 8.50 -10.99 -4.51
N TRP A 85 8.67 -9.92 -5.27
CA TRP A 85 7.68 -9.41 -6.23
C TRP A 85 8.34 -9.22 -7.60
N LEU A 86 8.61 -8.00 -8.08
CA LEU A 86 9.37 -7.79 -9.32
C LEU A 86 10.85 -8.21 -9.21
N ALA A 87 11.41 -8.19 -8.00
CA ALA A 87 12.69 -8.82 -7.71
C ALA A 87 12.43 -10.26 -7.25
N GLU A 88 13.06 -11.23 -7.91
CA GLU A 88 12.97 -12.65 -7.58
C GLU A 88 13.76 -13.01 -6.32
N SER A 89 14.84 -12.28 -6.09
CA SER A 89 15.70 -12.43 -4.91
C SER A 89 16.56 -11.18 -4.71
N TRP A 90 17.24 -11.11 -3.57
CA TRP A 90 18.22 -10.07 -3.31
C TRP A 90 19.36 -10.57 -2.41
N ASP A 91 20.55 -10.07 -2.68
CA ASP A 91 21.73 -10.25 -1.83
C ASP A 91 21.89 -9.05 -0.91
N VAL A 92 22.21 -9.30 0.37
CA VAL A 92 22.54 -8.26 1.35
C VAL A 92 24.01 -8.38 1.70
N SER A 93 24.75 -7.27 1.67
CA SER A 93 26.15 -7.24 2.09
C SER A 93 26.30 -7.47 3.60
N ASP A 94 27.48 -7.94 4.02
CA ASP A 94 27.79 -8.20 5.43
C ASP A 94 27.61 -6.96 6.34
N ASP A 95 27.81 -5.77 5.79
CA ASP A 95 27.62 -4.48 6.48
C ASP A 95 26.16 -3.97 6.43
N SER A 96 25.24 -4.73 5.81
CA SER A 96 23.80 -4.45 5.70
C SER A 96 23.46 -3.09 5.06
N ILE A 97 24.36 -2.56 4.24
CA ILE A 97 24.18 -1.25 3.59
C ILE A 97 24.19 -1.34 2.06
N THR A 98 24.42 -2.52 1.49
CA THR A 98 24.34 -2.76 0.05
C THR A 98 23.37 -3.90 -0.22
N PHE A 99 22.39 -3.64 -1.08
CA PHE A 99 21.39 -4.60 -1.52
C PHE A 99 21.53 -4.77 -3.03
N THR A 100 21.62 -6.01 -3.50
CA THR A 100 21.61 -6.33 -4.95
C THR A 100 20.34 -7.09 -5.26
N PHE A 101 19.42 -6.47 -6.01
CA PHE A 101 18.17 -7.09 -6.43
C PHE A 101 18.35 -7.79 -7.78
N HIS A 102 17.83 -9.00 -7.89
CA HIS A 102 17.74 -9.77 -9.14
C HIS A 102 16.31 -9.69 -9.66
N LEU A 103 16.12 -9.04 -10.81
CA LEU A 103 14.82 -8.71 -11.38
C LEU A 103 14.25 -9.87 -12.21
N ARG A 104 12.92 -9.97 -12.26
CA ARG A 104 12.22 -10.90 -13.15
C ARG A 104 12.48 -10.60 -14.62
N ASP A 105 12.67 -11.65 -15.41
CA ASP A 105 12.73 -11.57 -16.86
C ASP A 105 11.34 -11.46 -17.49
N GLY A 106 11.26 -10.78 -18.64
CA GLY A 106 10.06 -10.78 -19.49
C GLY A 106 8.89 -9.94 -18.96
N VAL A 107 9.11 -9.13 -17.93
CA VAL A 107 8.10 -8.17 -17.45
C VAL A 107 8.07 -6.95 -18.37
N THR A 108 6.86 -6.50 -18.72
CA THR A 108 6.64 -5.32 -19.56
C THR A 108 5.63 -4.38 -18.90
N PHE A 109 5.84 -3.08 -19.08
CA PHE A 109 4.82 -2.09 -18.77
C PHE A 109 3.62 -2.21 -19.73
N THR A 110 2.51 -1.58 -19.40
CA THR A 110 1.28 -1.59 -20.20
C THR A 110 1.45 -1.01 -21.60
N ASP A 111 2.47 -0.18 -21.83
CA ASP A 111 2.83 0.37 -23.14
C ASP A 111 3.73 -0.56 -23.98
N GLY A 112 4.11 -1.71 -23.43
CA GLY A 112 5.00 -2.70 -24.06
C GLY A 112 6.49 -2.46 -23.82
N THR A 113 6.88 -1.39 -23.13
CA THR A 113 8.28 -1.15 -22.76
C THR A 113 8.76 -2.24 -21.79
N PRO A 114 9.95 -2.83 -21.97
CA PRO A 114 10.47 -3.82 -21.03
C PRO A 114 10.80 -3.18 -19.67
N PHE A 115 10.53 -3.91 -18.59
CA PHE A 115 10.98 -3.57 -17.25
C PHE A 115 12.45 -3.96 -17.10
N THR A 116 13.32 -2.98 -16.81
CA THR A 116 14.76 -3.20 -16.63
C THR A 116 15.28 -2.51 -15.37
N ALA A 117 16.51 -2.83 -15.01
CA ALA A 117 17.26 -2.18 -13.95
C ALA A 117 17.37 -0.65 -14.12
N GLN A 118 17.35 -0.15 -15.37
CA GLN A 118 17.32 1.27 -15.63
C GLN A 118 15.98 1.89 -15.22
N SER A 119 14.84 1.21 -15.44
CA SER A 119 13.53 1.67 -14.97
C SER A 119 13.47 1.81 -13.46
N VAL A 120 14.11 0.87 -12.74
CA VAL A 120 14.23 0.92 -11.27
C VAL A 120 15.06 2.12 -10.85
N LYS A 121 16.25 2.31 -11.46
CA LYS A 121 17.10 3.47 -11.17
C LYS A 121 16.37 4.78 -11.43
N ASP A 122 15.71 4.92 -12.57
CA ASP A 122 14.95 6.10 -12.94
C ASP A 122 13.78 6.38 -11.96
N ASN A 123 13.15 5.35 -11.41
CA ASN A 123 12.11 5.52 -10.40
C ASN A 123 12.67 6.08 -9.09
N PHE A 124 13.74 5.47 -8.57
CA PHE A 124 14.38 5.91 -7.32
C PHE A 124 15.04 7.29 -7.44
N GLU A 125 15.66 7.62 -8.57
CA GLU A 125 16.27 8.93 -8.82
C GLU A 125 15.24 10.00 -9.23
N GLY A 126 14.18 9.59 -9.93
CA GLY A 126 13.12 10.46 -10.43
C GLY A 126 12.37 11.21 -9.33
N ALA A 127 12.21 10.58 -8.16
CA ALA A 127 11.66 11.22 -6.95
C ALA A 127 12.40 12.52 -6.57
N VAL A 128 13.70 12.56 -6.86
CA VAL A 128 14.63 13.63 -6.46
C VAL A 128 14.84 14.63 -7.59
N ALA A 129 14.99 14.13 -8.82
CA ALA A 129 15.41 14.93 -9.96
C ALA A 129 14.25 15.62 -10.69
N LYS A 130 13.06 15.00 -10.73
CA LYS A 130 11.96 15.46 -11.60
C LYS A 130 10.87 16.25 -10.89
N LEU A 131 10.67 16.02 -9.59
CA LEU A 131 9.56 16.60 -8.83
C LEU A 131 9.93 17.89 -8.08
N GLY A 132 11.21 18.28 -8.05
CA GLY A 132 11.68 19.49 -7.35
C GLY A 132 11.39 19.50 -5.84
N GLY A 133 10.86 18.42 -5.30
CA GLY A 133 10.60 18.22 -3.89
C GLY A 133 11.92 18.01 -3.15
N GLU A 134 12.00 18.54 -1.94
CA GLU A 134 12.91 17.96 -0.95
C GLU A 134 12.52 16.48 -0.86
N GLN A 135 13.50 15.57 -0.98
CA GLN A 135 13.34 14.14 -0.72
C GLN A 135 12.28 13.97 0.36
N ARG A 136 11.27 13.11 0.16
CA ARG A 136 10.43 12.70 1.29
C ARG A 136 11.38 12.02 2.26
N ARG A 137 11.98 12.84 3.14
CA ARG A 137 12.95 12.50 4.15
C ARG A 137 12.17 11.56 5.05
N LEU A 138 12.26 10.26 4.80
CA LEU A 138 11.66 9.32 5.73
C LEU A 138 12.43 9.57 7.02
N SER A 139 11.70 10.17 7.96
CA SER A 139 12.23 10.66 9.20
C SER A 139 12.02 9.52 10.16
N PHE A 140 13.05 8.71 10.39
CA PHE A 140 13.03 7.82 11.54
C PHE A 140 13.28 8.69 12.77
N SER A 141 12.21 9.01 13.48
CA SER A 141 12.29 9.55 14.84
C SER A 141 12.56 8.38 15.78
N PHE A 142 13.77 8.34 16.33
CA PHE A 142 14.09 7.40 17.38
C PHE A 142 13.52 7.89 18.73
N PRO A 143 13.20 6.98 19.68
CA PRO A 143 12.66 7.34 21.00
C PRO A 143 13.55 8.29 21.81
N ASP A 144 14.83 8.42 21.46
CA ASP A 144 15.78 9.36 22.07
C ASP A 144 15.76 10.77 21.45
N GLY A 145 14.78 11.06 20.57
CA GLY A 145 14.58 12.37 19.97
C GLY A 145 15.48 12.65 18.77
N ARG A 146 16.28 11.69 18.32
CA ARG A 146 17.06 11.85 17.08
C ARG A 146 16.17 11.62 15.87
N CYS A 147 16.05 12.65 15.04
CA CYS A 147 15.60 12.52 13.66
C CYS A 147 16.81 12.16 12.79
N VAL A 148 16.84 10.95 12.26
CA VAL A 148 17.78 10.63 11.17
C VAL A 148 17.09 10.96 9.86
N TRP A 149 17.71 11.84 9.07
CA TRP A 149 17.36 12.03 7.67
C TRP A 149 17.74 10.77 6.92
N ALA A 150 16.81 9.86 6.75
CA ALA A 150 17.04 8.70 5.92
C ALA A 150 16.59 9.01 4.48
N PHE A 151 17.33 8.41 3.56
CA PHE A 151 17.01 8.22 2.14
C PHE A 151 17.32 9.39 1.20
N SER A 152 18.59 9.43 0.81
CA SER A 152 18.91 9.40 -0.61
C SER A 152 19.95 8.30 -0.81
N GLY A 153 19.50 7.04 -0.90
CA GLY A 153 20.37 5.98 -1.44
C GLY A 153 20.90 6.43 -2.78
N ARG A 154 22.22 6.33 -2.98
CA ARG A 154 22.78 6.47 -4.32
C ARG A 154 22.61 5.09 -4.93
N LEU A 155 21.75 4.96 -5.93
CA LEU A 155 21.84 3.78 -6.77
C LEU A 155 23.19 3.82 -7.47
N GLU A 156 23.91 2.70 -7.37
CA GLU A 156 25.03 2.49 -8.27
C GLU A 156 24.46 2.33 -9.69
N ASP A 157 25.29 2.61 -10.71
CA ASP A 157 24.88 2.33 -12.08
C ASP A 157 24.42 0.86 -12.18
N PRO A 158 23.36 0.55 -12.97
CA PRO A 158 22.87 -0.80 -13.11
C PRO A 158 24.02 -1.75 -13.43
N VAL A 159 24.08 -2.88 -12.72
CA VAL A 159 25.13 -3.88 -12.96
C VAL A 159 24.91 -4.49 -14.35
N ASP A 160 23.64 -4.76 -14.67
CA ASP A 160 23.11 -5.13 -15.98
C ASP A 160 21.58 -4.87 -16.01
N ASP A 161 20.90 -5.27 -17.09
CA ASP A 161 19.46 -5.04 -17.29
C ASP A 161 18.56 -5.66 -16.22
N HIS A 162 19.02 -6.67 -15.49
CA HIS A 162 18.22 -7.41 -14.50
C HIS A 162 18.85 -7.39 -13.10
N ARG A 163 19.88 -6.57 -12.88
CA ARG A 163 20.57 -6.47 -11.59
C ARG A 163 20.76 -5.03 -11.16
N VAL A 164 20.08 -4.69 -10.09
CA VAL A 164 20.10 -3.34 -9.50
C VAL A 164 20.81 -3.40 -8.16
N ARG A 165 21.85 -2.58 -7.98
CA ARG A 165 22.51 -2.43 -6.69
C ARG A 165 22.16 -1.10 -6.04
N VAL A 166 21.59 -1.19 -4.85
CA VAL A 166 21.23 -0.05 -4.00
C VAL A 166 22.20 0.00 -2.83
N ARG A 167 22.90 1.12 -2.70
CA ARG A 167 23.75 1.38 -1.53
C ARG A 167 23.13 2.45 -0.66
N LEU A 168 22.86 2.09 0.59
CA LEU A 168 22.34 3.01 1.59
C LEU A 168 23.44 4.00 2.01
N PRO A 169 23.11 5.29 2.16
CA PRO A 169 24.08 6.28 2.59
C PRO A 169 24.27 6.11 4.10
N VAL A 170 25.39 5.52 4.51
CA VAL A 170 25.80 5.61 5.91
C VAL A 170 26.33 7.02 6.17
N GLY A 171 25.61 7.79 6.99
CA GLY A 171 26.16 9.02 7.56
C GLY A 171 27.44 8.72 8.35
N LYS A 172 28.25 9.73 8.66
CA LYS A 172 29.48 9.58 9.47
C LYS A 172 29.28 9.03 10.89
N HIS A 173 28.03 8.72 11.27
CA HIS A 173 27.70 8.05 12.52
C HIS A 173 27.53 6.56 12.22
N ARG A 174 28.52 5.77 12.67
CA ARG A 174 28.61 4.32 12.50
C ARG A 174 27.26 3.63 12.72
N ALA A 175 26.95 2.67 11.85
CA ALA A 175 25.82 1.76 11.95
C ALA A 175 25.62 1.29 13.40
N PHE A 176 24.40 1.46 13.91
CA PHE A 176 24.03 0.84 15.18
C PHE A 176 23.96 -0.69 14.94
N PRO A 177 24.56 -1.50 15.82
CA PRO A 177 24.38 -2.94 15.74
C PRO A 177 22.91 -3.27 15.99
N PHE A 178 22.27 -3.99 15.08
CA PHE A 178 20.98 -4.62 15.36
C PHE A 178 21.19 -5.65 16.48
N PRO A 179 20.35 -5.67 17.53
CA PRO A 179 20.40 -6.74 18.51
C PRO A 179 20.01 -8.06 17.81
N GLN A 180 20.83 -9.09 18.05
CA GLN A 180 20.55 -10.49 17.70
C GLN A 180 19.38 -11.01 18.52
#